data_AF-A0AB39KPF9-F1
#
_entry.id   AF-A0AB39KPF9-F1
#
_cell.length_a   1.000
_cell.length_b   1.000
_cell.length_c   1.000
_cell.angle_alpha   90.00
_cell.angle_beta   90.00
_cell.angle_gamma   90.00
#
_symmetry.space_group_name_H-M   'P 1'
#
loop_
_entity.id
_entity.type
_entity.pdbx_description
1 polymer ?
#
loop_
_entity_poly.entity_id
_entity_poly.type
_entity_poly.pdbx_seq_one_letter_code
_entity_poly.pdbx_strand_id
1 'polypeptide(L)'
;MDDGSINTQSTGSAQVIMDALWLRNEVRSFESRWVEQPSMQTALPGFTWEQLERQLNDLAGGEKADFIAGMVSATRKLARWKPPEMVLREILCLASTVLDDGFQPRLGESETT
;
A
#
# COMPACT_ATOMS: atom_id res chain seq x y z
N MET A 1 17.85 -37.07 -26.32
CA MET A 1 16.44 -36.62 -26.29
C MET A 1 15.95 -36.88 -24.89
N ASP A 2 15.90 -35.85 -24.07
CA ASP A 2 15.00 -35.76 -22.91
C ASP A 2 14.92 -34.26 -22.55
N ASP A 3 13.84 -33.62 -23.01
CA ASP A 3 13.55 -32.20 -22.77
C ASP A 3 12.61 -32.13 -21.56
N GLY A 4 13.22 -32.08 -20.38
CA GLY A 4 12.55 -31.84 -19.11
C GLY A 4 12.18 -30.37 -18.94
N SER A 5 11.30 -29.88 -19.82
CA SER A 5 10.61 -28.61 -19.65
C SER A 5 9.29 -28.82 -18.90
N ILE A 6 8.90 -27.82 -18.10
CA ILE A 6 7.63 -27.65 -17.35
C ILE A 6 7.73 -28.02 -15.85
N ASN A 7 8.24 -27.10 -15.02
CA ASN A 7 7.55 -26.77 -13.77
C ASN A 7 7.93 -25.38 -13.22
N THR A 8 7.39 -24.32 -13.82
CA THR A 8 7.51 -22.93 -13.30
C THR A 8 6.17 -22.30 -12.94
N GLN A 9 5.05 -23.03 -13.02
CA GLN A 9 3.70 -22.49 -12.79
C GLN A 9 3.16 -22.63 -11.34
N SER A 10 3.80 -23.42 -10.48
CA SER A 10 3.22 -23.77 -9.16
C SER A 10 3.48 -22.74 -8.04
N THR A 11 4.49 -21.87 -8.19
CA THR A 11 4.91 -20.94 -7.12
C THR A 11 4.06 -19.67 -7.03
N GLY A 12 3.53 -19.18 -8.16
CA GLY A 12 2.73 -17.94 -8.19
C GLY A 12 1.40 -18.06 -7.43
N SER A 13 0.70 -19.19 -7.58
CA SER A 13 -0.60 -19.41 -6.91
C SER A 13 -0.45 -19.51 -5.38
N ALA A 14 0.63 -20.15 -4.91
CA ALA A 14 0.90 -20.26 -3.48
C ALA A 14 1.17 -18.89 -2.84
N GLN A 15 1.94 -18.02 -3.49
CA GLN A 15 2.23 -16.68 -2.99
C GLN A 15 0.96 -15.83 -2.90
N VAL A 16 0.11 -15.85 -3.94
CA VAL A 16 -1.16 -15.11 -3.93
C VAL A 16 -2.07 -15.56 -2.78
N ILE A 17 -2.13 -16.86 -2.50
CA ILE A 17 -2.91 -17.39 -1.38
C ILE A 17 -2.34 -16.90 -0.04
N MET A 18 -1.02 -16.93 0.12
CA MET A 18 -0.37 -16.42 1.34
C MET A 18 -0.64 -14.93 1.56
N ASP A 19 -0.52 -14.11 0.50
CA ASP A 19 -0.78 -12.68 0.57
C ASP A 19 -2.24 -12.38 0.97
N ALA A 20 -3.19 -13.15 0.43
CA ALA A 20 -4.60 -13.03 0.78
C ALA A 20 -4.88 -13.44 2.24
N LEU A 21 -4.25 -14.51 2.72
CA LEU A 21 -4.37 -14.95 4.11
C LEU A 21 -3.77 -13.92 5.08
N TRP A 22 -2.61 -13.35 4.73
CA TRP A 22 -1.98 -12.28 5.50
C TRP A 22 -2.89 -11.06 5.60
N LEU A 23 -3.40 -10.56 4.48
CA LEU A 23 -4.28 -9.40 4.43
C LEU A 23 -5.54 -9.59 5.27
N ARG A 24 -6.16 -10.77 5.19
CA ARG A 24 -7.35 -11.10 5.98
C ARG A 24 -7.05 -11.09 7.48
N ASN A 25 -5.92 -11.65 7.90
CA ASN A 25 -5.53 -11.65 9.31
C ASN A 25 -5.21 -10.25 9.82
N GLU A 26 -4.60 -9.41 8.97
CA GLU A 26 -4.32 -8.01 9.29
C GLU A 26 -5.62 -7.23 9.51
N VAL A 27 -6.58 -7.35 8.58
CA VAL A 27 -7.91 -6.73 8.70
C VAL A 27 -8.62 -7.16 9.98
N ARG A 28 -8.67 -8.47 10.25
CA ARG A 28 -9.29 -8.99 11.48
C ARG A 28 -8.62 -8.44 12.74
N SER A 29 -7.29 -8.31 12.72
CA SER A 29 -6.52 -7.77 13.85
C SER A 29 -6.66 -6.27 14.00
N PHE A 30 -7.03 -5.56 12.93
CA PHE A 30 -7.39 -4.16 12.98
C PHE A 30 -8.78 -4.01 13.60
N GLU A 31 -9.79 -4.67 13.05
CA GLU A 31 -11.18 -4.59 13.53
C GLU A 31 -11.34 -5.01 15.00
N SER A 32 -10.53 -5.97 15.48
CA SER A 32 -10.55 -6.37 16.90
C SER A 32 -10.00 -5.30 17.84
N ARG A 33 -9.10 -4.44 17.35
CA ARG A 33 -8.48 -3.37 18.13
C ARG A 33 -9.25 -2.04 18.01
N TRP A 34 -9.88 -1.77 16.87
CA TRP A 34 -10.70 -0.58 16.60
C TRP A 34 -12.16 -1.00 16.37
N VAL A 35 -12.90 -1.14 17.47
CA VAL A 35 -14.33 -1.46 17.43
C VAL A 35 -15.11 -0.22 16.99
N GLU A 36 -15.99 -0.37 15.99
CA GLU A 36 -16.83 0.73 15.49
C GLU A 36 -17.66 1.36 16.61
N GLN A 37 -17.59 2.70 16.73
CA GLN A 37 -18.36 3.45 17.73
C GLN A 37 -19.75 3.83 17.19
N PRO A 38 -20.85 3.57 17.94
CA PRO A 38 -22.21 3.77 17.44
C PRO A 38 -22.70 5.23 17.31
N SER A 39 -21.92 6.23 17.74
CA SER A 39 -22.41 7.61 17.86
C SER A 39 -22.11 8.47 16.64
N MET A 40 -23.15 9.12 16.10
CA MET A 40 -23.16 10.13 15.03
C MET A 40 -21.78 10.62 14.59
N GLN A 41 -21.24 9.98 13.55
CA GLN A 41 -19.96 10.34 12.98
C GLN A 41 -20.21 11.28 11.81
N THR A 42 -19.72 12.52 11.92
CA THR A 42 -19.58 13.39 10.74
C THR A 42 -18.51 12.77 9.85
N ALA A 43 -18.89 12.35 8.65
CA ALA A 43 -17.95 11.76 7.70
C ALA A 43 -16.88 12.78 7.28
N LEU A 44 -15.66 12.29 7.06
CA LEU A 44 -14.63 13.08 6.39
C LEU A 44 -15.06 13.41 4.96
N PRO A 45 -14.55 14.51 4.38
CA PRO A 45 -14.71 14.79 2.95
C PRO A 45 -14.19 13.62 2.11
N GLY A 46 -14.96 13.21 1.10
CA GLY A 46 -14.49 12.27 0.11
C GLY A 46 -13.49 12.91 -0.85
N PHE A 47 -12.37 12.25 -1.09
CA PHE A 47 -11.38 12.63 -2.09
C PHE A 47 -10.95 11.41 -2.91
N THR A 48 -10.46 11.63 -4.13
CA THR A 48 -10.02 10.57 -5.04
C THR A 48 -8.55 10.20 -4.80
N TRP A 49 -8.13 9.05 -5.33
CA TRP A 49 -6.72 8.62 -5.28
C TRP A 49 -5.79 9.60 -6.00
N GLU A 50 -6.24 10.18 -7.11
CA GLU A 50 -5.51 11.18 -7.88
C GLU A 50 -5.35 12.49 -7.10
N GLN A 51 -6.37 12.87 -6.32
CA GLN A 51 -6.28 14.04 -5.44
C GLN A 51 -5.28 13.79 -4.31
N LEU A 52 -5.28 12.60 -3.70
CA LEU A 52 -4.29 12.22 -2.69
C LEU A 52 -2.87 12.25 -3.26
N GLU A 53 -2.65 11.62 -4.41
CA GLU A 53 -1.33 11.57 -5.06
C GLU A 53 -0.80 12.97 -5.36
N ARG A 54 -1.66 13.87 -5.86
CA ARG A 54 -1.29 15.27 -6.11
C ARG A 54 -0.87 15.98 -4.83
N GLN A 55 -1.57 15.78 -3.71
CA GLN A 55 -1.23 16.43 -2.44
C GLN A 55 0.07 15.87 -1.84
N LEU A 56 0.31 14.56 -1.94
CA LEU A 56 1.57 13.97 -1.50
C LEU A 56 2.75 14.49 -2.32
N ASN A 57 2.59 14.62 -3.64
CA ASN A 57 3.62 15.20 -4.52
C ASN A 57 3.95 16.65 -4.16
N ASP A 58 2.92 17.45 -3.90
CA ASP A 58 3.07 18.85 -3.49
C ASP A 58 3.82 18.97 -2.16
N LEU A 59 3.47 18.13 -1.17
CA LEU A 59 4.15 18.06 0.12
C LEU A 59 5.62 17.64 0.01
N ALA A 60 5.97 16.84 -0.99
CA ALA A 60 7.32 16.29 -1.17
C ALA A 60 8.28 17.22 -1.93
N GLY A 61 7.82 18.37 -2.43
CA GLY A 61 8.63 19.25 -3.28
C GLY A 61 8.99 18.67 -4.66
N GLY A 62 8.26 17.65 -5.13
CA GLY A 62 8.38 17.10 -6.50
C GLY A 62 9.55 16.14 -6.76
N GLU A 63 10.59 16.11 -5.94
CA GLU A 63 11.77 15.23 -6.16
C GLU A 63 11.47 13.73 -5.98
N LYS A 64 10.41 13.40 -5.22
CA LYS A 64 10.03 12.02 -4.86
C LYS A 64 8.82 11.49 -5.67
N ALA A 65 8.55 12.06 -6.84
CA ALA A 65 7.29 11.80 -7.56
C ALA A 65 7.05 10.31 -7.92
N ASP A 66 8.05 9.64 -8.47
CA ASP A 66 7.95 8.21 -8.82
C ASP A 66 7.76 7.32 -7.59
N PHE A 67 8.42 7.67 -6.49
CA PHE A 67 8.26 6.97 -5.21
C PHE A 67 6.83 7.12 -4.68
N ILE A 68 6.27 8.33 -4.73
CA ILE A 68 4.90 8.62 -4.30
C ILE A 68 3.89 7.86 -5.17
N ALA A 69 4.06 7.88 -6.49
CA ALA A 69 3.21 7.13 -7.41
C ALA A 69 3.24 5.62 -7.10
N GLY A 70 4.43 5.07 -6.81
CA GLY A 70 4.60 3.68 -6.40
C GLY A 70 3.84 3.34 -5.10
N MET A 71 4.00 4.18 -4.07
CA MET A 71 3.32 3.99 -2.78
C MET A 71 1.80 4.10 -2.91
N VAL A 72 1.30 5.15 -3.55
CA VAL A 72 -0.15 5.36 -3.75
C VAL A 72 -0.74 4.20 -4.54
N SER A 73 -0.06 3.74 -5.60
CA SER A 73 -0.49 2.58 -6.39
C SER A 73 -0.56 1.30 -5.55
N ALA A 74 0.44 1.04 -4.70
CA ALA A 74 0.46 -0.12 -3.82
C ALA A 74 -0.68 -0.07 -2.80
N THR A 75 -0.88 1.06 -2.12
CA THR A 75 -1.97 1.25 -1.16
C THR A 75 -3.34 1.13 -1.82
N ARG A 76 -3.54 1.77 -2.99
CA ARG A 76 -4.80 1.72 -3.75
C ARG A 76 -5.21 0.29 -4.11
N LYS A 77 -4.26 -0.57 -4.47
CA LYS A 77 -4.53 -1.99 -4.81
C LYS A 77 -5.11 -2.77 -3.64
N LEU A 78 -4.68 -2.44 -2.42
CA LEU A 78 -5.10 -3.12 -1.20
C LEU A 78 -6.32 -2.48 -0.54
N ALA A 79 -6.53 -1.18 -0.74
CA ALA A 79 -7.54 -0.39 -0.02
C ALA A 79 -8.97 -0.93 -0.11
N ARG A 80 -9.38 -1.49 -1.26
CA ARG A 80 -10.73 -2.07 -1.44
C ARG A 80 -11.02 -3.28 -0.53
N TRP A 81 -9.97 -3.88 0.03
CA TRP A 81 -10.05 -5.05 0.90
C TRP A 81 -9.86 -4.70 2.38
N LYS A 82 -9.70 -3.41 2.71
CA LYS A 82 -9.39 -2.92 4.04
C LYS A 82 -10.51 -2.00 4.55
N PRO A 83 -10.76 -1.96 5.87
CA PRO A 83 -11.65 -0.96 6.46
C PRO A 83 -11.17 0.46 6.16
N PRO A 84 -12.08 1.45 5.96
CA PRO A 84 -11.69 2.83 5.66
C PRO A 84 -10.72 3.45 6.67
N GLU A 85 -10.90 3.17 7.97
CA GLU A 85 -10.01 3.68 9.03
C GLU A 85 -8.60 3.08 8.94
N MET A 86 -8.48 1.82 8.50
CA MET A 86 -7.18 1.19 8.24
C MET A 86 -6.48 1.83 7.04
N VAL A 87 -7.22 2.11 5.97
CA VAL A 87 -6.70 2.83 4.79
C VAL A 87 -6.26 4.25 5.17
N LEU A 88 -7.05 4.94 6.00
CA LEU A 88 -6.68 6.26 6.53
C LEU A 88 -5.36 6.18 7.31
N ARG A 89 -5.19 5.19 8.19
CA ARG A 89 -3.94 4.98 8.92
C ARG A 89 -2.74 4.79 7.98
N GLU A 90 -2.91 4.01 6.91
CA GLU A 90 -1.86 3.84 5.89
C GLU A 90 -1.52 5.15 5.19
N ILE A 91 -2.52 5.94 4.80
CA ILE A 91 -2.31 7.26 4.19
C ILE A 91 -1.52 8.18 5.13
N LEU A 92 -1.84 8.19 6.42
CA LEU A 92 -1.10 8.98 7.41
C LEU A 92 0.37 8.55 7.53
N CYS A 93 0.64 7.25 7.47
CA CYS A 93 2.02 6.73 7.43
C CYS A 93 2.76 7.11 6.14
N LEU A 94 2.06 7.13 4.99
CA LEU A 94 2.65 7.59 3.72
C LEU A 94 3.03 9.07 3.83
N ALA A 95 2.13 9.92 4.31
CA ALA A 95 2.38 11.33 4.48
C ALA A 95 3.56 11.59 5.42
N SER A 96 3.65 10.87 6.56
CA SER A 96 4.80 11.00 7.46
C SER A 96 6.11 10.57 6.80
N THR A 97 6.09 9.54 5.95
CA THR A 97 7.28 9.07 5.21
C THR A 97 7.72 10.09 4.15
N VAL A 98 6.76 10.70 3.46
CA VAL A 98 7.03 11.73 2.44
C VAL A 98 7.70 12.95 3.06
N LEU A 99 7.21 13.38 4.22
CA LEU A 99 7.69 14.54 4.97
C LEU A 99 9.00 14.31 5.73
N ASP A 100 9.51 13.07 5.76
CA ASP A 100 10.80 12.79 6.37
C ASP A 100 11.94 13.23 5.43
N ASP A 101 12.59 14.34 5.77
CA ASP A 101 13.73 14.92 5.05
C ASP A 101 14.96 13.99 5.05
N GLY A 102 15.05 13.06 6.00
CA GLY A 102 16.11 12.05 6.06
C GLY A 102 15.84 10.82 5.20
N PHE A 103 14.64 10.69 4.64
CA PHE A 103 14.24 9.51 3.88
C PHE A 103 14.80 9.54 2.45
N GLN A 104 15.81 8.70 2.23
CA GLN A 104 16.36 8.40 0.91
C GLN A 104 15.68 7.13 0.37
N PRO A 105 14.79 7.22 -0.64
CA PRO A 105 14.22 6.03 -1.27
C PRO A 105 15.37 5.25 -1.92
N ARG A 106 15.73 4.10 -1.35
CA ARG A 106 16.68 3.18 -1.98
C ARG A 106 16.04 2.63 -3.25
N LEU A 107 16.25 3.33 -4.36
CA LEU A 107 16.04 2.76 -5.69
C LEU A 107 17.08 1.66 -5.81
N GLY A 108 16.62 0.41 -5.92
CA GLY A 108 17.51 -0.74 -6.08
C GLY A 108 18.46 -0.44 -7.24
N GLU A 109 19.74 -0.27 -6.91
CA GLU A 109 20.81 -0.25 -7.88
C GLU A 109 20.64 -1.54 -8.68
N SER A 110 20.28 -1.38 -9.94
CA SER A 110 20.40 -2.48 -10.89
C SER A 110 21.90 -2.67 -11.04
N GLU A 111 22.48 -3.58 -10.27
CA GLU A 111 23.85 -4.07 -10.45
C GLU A 111 23.99 -4.56 -11.89
N THR A 112 24.48 -3.68 -12.76
CA THR A 112 25.08 -4.09 -14.03
C THR A 112 26.51 -4.51 -13.71
N THR A 113 26.74 -5.82 -13.58
CA THR A 113 28.04 -6.45 -13.79
C THR A 113 27.92 -7.41 -14.97
#